data_AF-A0A842Y925-F1
#
_entry.id   AF-A0A842Y925-F1
#
_cell.length_a   1.000
_cell.length_b   1.000
_cell.length_c   1.000
_cell.angle_alpha   90.00
_cell.angle_beta   90.00
_cell.angle_gamma   90.00
#
_symmetry.space_group_name_H-M   'P 1'
#
loop_
_entity.id
_entity.type
_entity.pdbx_description
1 polymer ?
#
loop_
_entity_poly.entity_id
_entity_poly.type
_entity_poly.pdbx_seq_one_letter_code
_entity_poly.pdbx_strand_id
1 'polypeptide(L)'
;MMKSKMIDIITDSTRLILEKQPTAGHDITHTLRVRELCLHIGHIEGGNPEILEASALLHDIGRPAEIQKPGVDHAAVSAGLAQDILKDTGFPDDKIPSVIYAIENHIDQFVNEINFKGVIP
;
A
#
# COMPACT_ATOMS: atom_id res chain seq x y z
N MET A 1 7.87 0.27 24.45
CA MET A 1 7.83 -0.72 23.34
C MET A 1 6.44 -0.75 22.67
N MET A 2 5.85 0.43 22.39
CA MET A 2 4.52 0.55 21.74
C MET A 2 4.62 0.58 20.21
N LYS A 3 5.66 1.22 19.65
CA LYS A 3 5.85 1.35 18.19
C LYS A 3 5.98 0.00 17.48
N SER A 4 6.72 -0.95 18.08
CA SER A 4 6.81 -2.33 17.58
C SER A 4 5.44 -2.99 17.51
N LYS A 5 4.66 -2.92 18.59
CA LYS A 5 3.34 -3.59 18.64
C LYS A 5 2.35 -3.02 17.62
N MET A 6 2.38 -1.71 17.38
CA MET A 6 1.54 -1.06 16.37
C MET A 6 1.88 -1.54 14.96
N ILE A 7 3.16 -1.56 14.60
CA ILE A 7 3.57 -1.99 13.27
C ILE A 7 3.35 -3.49 13.04
N ASP A 8 3.46 -4.30 14.10
CA ASP A 8 3.12 -5.73 14.06
C ASP A 8 1.64 -5.91 13.69
N ILE A 9 0.73 -5.15 14.31
CA ILE A 9 -0.71 -5.21 13.99
C ILE A 9 -0.95 -4.79 12.54
N ILE A 10 -0.36 -3.70 12.07
CA ILE A 10 -0.50 -3.23 10.67
C ILE A 10 -0.01 -4.32 9.69
N THR A 11 1.14 -4.94 10.00
CA THR A 11 1.74 -6.00 9.19
C THR A 11 0.86 -7.25 9.17
N ASP A 12 0.31 -7.65 10.31
CA ASP A 12 -0.57 -8.80 10.42
C ASP A 12 -1.92 -8.56 9.72
N SER A 13 -2.50 -7.36 9.84
CA SER A 13 -3.68 -6.95 9.08
C SER A 13 -3.45 -7.02 7.58
N THR A 14 -2.30 -6.51 7.13
CA THR A 14 -1.86 -6.59 5.73
C THR A 14 -1.77 -8.03 5.25
N ARG A 15 -1.09 -8.89 6.01
CA ARG A 15 -0.93 -10.32 5.70
C ARG A 15 -2.29 -11.00 5.58
N LEU A 16 -3.18 -10.81 6.55
CA LEU A 16 -4.50 -11.41 6.57
C LEU A 16 -5.39 -10.99 5.40
N ILE A 17 -5.22 -9.77 4.88
CA ILE A 17 -5.97 -9.30 3.71
C ILE A 17 -5.41 -9.94 2.43
N LEU A 18 -4.09 -9.90 2.23
CA LEU A 18 -3.46 -10.40 1.01
C LEU A 18 -3.51 -11.93 0.88
N GLU A 19 -3.42 -12.67 1.98
CA GLU A 19 -3.50 -14.14 1.96
C GLU A 19 -4.87 -14.69 1.59
N LYS A 20 -5.95 -13.90 1.73
CA LYS A 20 -7.30 -14.34 1.35
C LYS A 20 -7.44 -14.51 -0.16
N GLN A 21 -6.66 -13.78 -0.96
CA GLN A 21 -6.63 -13.90 -2.41
C GLN A 21 -5.21 -13.63 -2.91
N PRO A 22 -4.32 -14.64 -2.84
CA PRO A 22 -2.95 -14.49 -3.29
C PRO A 22 -2.93 -14.23 -4.80
N THR A 23 -2.26 -13.16 -5.18
CA THR A 23 -2.07 -12.76 -6.57
C THR A 23 -0.65 -13.15 -7.00
N ALA A 24 -0.41 -13.33 -8.30
CA ALA A 24 0.94 -13.59 -8.79
C ALA A 24 1.82 -12.34 -8.60
N GLY A 25 2.54 -12.28 -7.48
CA GLY A 25 3.57 -11.25 -7.25
C GLY A 25 3.19 -10.09 -6.33
N HIS A 26 1.96 -10.02 -5.80
CA HIS A 26 1.53 -9.03 -4.78
C HIS A 26 1.04 -9.69 -3.50
N ASP A 27 1.81 -10.65 -3.01
CA ASP A 27 1.62 -11.24 -1.69
C ASP A 27 2.35 -10.42 -0.61
N ILE A 28 2.21 -10.83 0.66
CA ILE A 28 2.92 -10.18 1.77
C ILE A 28 4.45 -10.13 1.55
N THR A 29 5.02 -11.07 0.80
CA THR A 29 6.46 -11.08 0.52
C THR A 29 6.85 -9.92 -0.39
N HIS A 30 6.02 -9.59 -1.39
CA HIS A 30 6.20 -8.37 -2.18
C HIS A 30 6.18 -7.12 -1.29
N THR A 31 5.14 -6.98 -0.48
CA THR A 31 4.95 -5.84 0.41
C THR A 31 6.14 -5.63 1.35
N LEU A 32 6.66 -6.71 1.94
CA LEU A 32 7.81 -6.64 2.85
C LEU A 32 9.11 -6.20 2.14
N ARG A 33 9.32 -6.62 0.88
CA ARG A 33 10.46 -6.12 0.08
C ARG A 33 10.32 -4.63 -0.23
N VAL A 34 9.12 -4.19 -0.59
CA VAL A 34 8.82 -2.76 -0.84
C VAL A 34 9.05 -1.94 0.42
N ARG A 35 8.58 -2.41 1.59
CA ARG A 35 8.82 -1.77 2.89
C ARG A 35 10.30 -1.58 3.17
N GLU A 36 11.11 -2.62 3.00
CA GLU A 36 12.55 -2.55 3.28
C GLU A 36 13.25 -1.51 2.38
N LEU A 37 12.94 -1.53 1.08
CA LEU A 37 13.49 -0.56 0.14
C LEU A 37 13.02 0.87 0.44
N CYS A 38 11.73 1.04 0.76
CA CYS A 38 11.13 2.33 1.12
C CYS A 38 11.81 2.94 2.35
N LEU A 39 12.05 2.13 3.38
CA LEU A 39 12.76 2.57 4.59
C LEU A 39 14.23 2.89 4.32
N HIS A 40 14.91 2.10 3.48
CA HIS A 40 16.29 2.36 3.09
C HIS A 40 16.43 3.71 2.36
N ILE A 41 15.60 3.95 1.35
CA ILE A 41 15.58 5.22 0.61
C ILE A 41 15.20 6.36 1.55
N GLY A 42 14.15 6.18 2.35
CA GLY A 42 13.69 7.18 3.31
C GLY A 42 14.75 7.59 4.32
N HIS A 43 15.58 6.65 4.77
CA HIS A 43 16.69 6.94 5.67
C HIS A 43 17.74 7.86 5.03
N ILE A 44 18.02 7.65 3.74
CA ILE A 44 19.00 8.44 2.97
C ILE A 44 18.44 9.83 2.62
N GLU A 45 17.18 9.87 2.19
CA GLU A 45 16.53 11.09 1.67
C GLU A 45 15.82 11.93 2.74
N GLY A 46 15.81 11.49 4.01
CA GLY A 46 15.20 12.21 5.13
C GLY A 46 13.68 12.11 5.22
N GLY A 47 13.09 11.05 4.68
CA GLY A 47 11.66 10.76 4.77
C GLY A 47 11.23 10.33 6.17
N ASN A 48 9.96 10.56 6.52
CA ASN A 48 9.41 10.16 7.82
C ASN A 48 9.19 8.64 7.88
N PRO A 49 9.91 7.89 8.72
CA PRO A 49 9.88 6.43 8.67
C PRO A 49 8.50 5.86 9.00
N GLU A 50 7.73 6.50 9.90
CA GLU A 50 6.39 6.00 10.25
C GLU A 50 5.39 6.14 9.10
N ILE A 51 5.48 7.24 8.33
CA ILE A 51 4.64 7.44 7.14
C ILE A 51 5.05 6.44 6.05
N LEU A 52 6.36 6.33 5.79
CA LEU A 52 6.90 5.47 4.74
C LEU A 52 6.58 3.99 4.98
N GLU A 53 6.78 3.54 6.21
CA GLU A 53 6.55 2.15 6.60
C GLU A 53 5.07 1.77 6.49
N ALA A 54 4.18 2.60 7.04
CA ALA A 54 2.73 2.38 6.97
C ALA A 54 2.23 2.42 5.52
N SER A 55 2.70 3.37 4.71
CA SER A 55 2.34 3.47 3.30
C SER A 55 2.77 2.22 2.54
N ALA A 56 4.03 1.79 2.72
CA ALA A 56 4.55 0.62 2.03
C ALA A 56 3.83 -0.67 2.42
N LEU A 57 3.49 -0.84 3.71
CA LEU A 57 2.73 -2.01 4.17
C LEU A 57 1.31 -2.05 3.58
N LEU A 58 0.64 -0.90 3.48
CA LEU A 58 -0.79 -0.85 3.19
C LEU A 58 -1.12 -0.55 1.72
N HIS A 59 -0.15 -0.20 0.86
CA HIS A 59 -0.44 0.32 -0.49
C HIS A 59 -1.24 -0.61 -1.41
N ASP A 60 -1.10 -1.93 -1.26
CA ASP A 60 -1.67 -2.94 -2.17
C ASP A 60 -2.81 -3.77 -1.54
N ILE A 61 -3.29 -3.42 -0.34
CA ILE A 61 -4.33 -4.20 0.38
C ILE A 61 -5.71 -4.20 -0.33
N GLY A 62 -5.91 -3.31 -1.30
CA GLY A 62 -7.09 -3.24 -2.17
C GLY A 62 -7.03 -4.16 -3.38
N ARG A 63 -5.89 -4.81 -3.69
CA ARG A 63 -5.74 -5.73 -4.83
C ARG A 63 -6.77 -6.87 -4.87
N PRO A 64 -7.17 -7.50 -3.74
CA PRO A 64 -8.25 -8.48 -3.76
C PRO A 64 -9.57 -7.94 -4.30
N ALA A 65 -9.88 -6.66 -4.10
CA ALA A 65 -11.11 -6.05 -4.61
C ALA A 65 -11.05 -5.83 -6.13
N GLU A 66 -9.91 -5.40 -6.65
CA GLU A 66 -9.65 -5.28 -8.10
C GLU A 66 -9.79 -6.62 -8.81
N ILE A 67 -9.29 -7.71 -8.22
CA ILE A 67 -9.40 -9.06 -8.79
C ILE A 67 -10.85 -9.55 -8.80
N GLN A 68 -11.59 -9.33 -7.71
CA GLN A 68 -13.00 -9.71 -7.64
C GLN A 68 -13.87 -8.90 -8.60
N LYS A 69 -13.51 -7.63 -8.86
CA LYS A 69 -14.25 -6.74 -9.72
C LYS A 69 -13.29 -5.93 -10.60
N PRO A 70 -12.98 -6.43 -11.81
CA PRO A 70 -12.12 -5.73 -12.75
C PRO A 70 -12.62 -4.29 -13.02
N GLY A 71 -11.68 -3.34 -13.02
CA GLY A 71 -11.98 -1.90 -13.15
C GLY A 71 -12.19 -1.17 -11.83
N VAL A 72 -12.10 -1.87 -10.68
CA VAL A 72 -11.93 -1.21 -9.37
C VAL A 72 -10.49 -0.77 -9.21
N ASP A 73 -10.29 0.51 -8.86
CA ASP A 73 -8.99 1.06 -8.53
C ASP A 73 -8.52 0.55 -7.16
N HIS A 74 -7.47 -0.27 -7.14
CA HIS A 74 -6.94 -0.82 -5.90
C HIS A 74 -6.28 0.25 -5.03
N ALA A 75 -5.75 1.35 -5.58
CA ALA A 75 -5.14 2.41 -4.79
C ALA A 75 -6.20 3.13 -3.95
N ALA A 76 -7.33 3.49 -4.57
CA ALA A 76 -8.46 4.09 -3.88
C ALA A 76 -9.05 3.16 -2.79
N VAL A 77 -9.18 1.87 -3.10
CA VAL A 77 -9.65 0.88 -2.10
C VAL A 77 -8.63 0.71 -0.97
N SER A 78 -7.34 0.63 -1.29
CA SER A 78 -6.27 0.50 -0.30
C SER A 78 -6.24 1.69 0.65
N ALA A 79 -6.43 2.90 0.13
CA ALA A 79 -6.49 4.12 0.91
C ALA A 79 -7.63 4.10 1.95
N GLY A 80 -8.83 3.70 1.53
CA GLY A 80 -9.97 3.55 2.44
C GLY A 80 -9.70 2.53 3.56
N LEU A 81 -9.22 1.34 3.19
CA LEU A 81 -8.88 0.28 4.14
C LEU A 81 -7.74 0.69 5.09
N ALA A 82 -6.72 1.38 4.58
CA ALA A 82 -5.59 1.87 5.35
C ALA A 82 -6.05 2.88 6.40
N GLN A 83 -7.00 3.75 6.05
CA GLN A 83 -7.52 4.74 6.99
C GLN A 83 -8.15 4.09 8.22
N ASP A 84 -8.94 3.02 8.03
CA ASP A 84 -9.58 2.30 9.11
C ASP A 84 -8.55 1.57 9.99
N ILE A 85 -7.62 0.84 9.35
CA ILE A 85 -6.54 0.11 10.07
C ILE A 85 -5.67 1.06 10.91
N LEU A 86 -5.32 2.23 10.39
CA LEU A 86 -4.46 3.18 11.10
C LEU A 86 -5.17 3.79 12.32
N LYS A 87 -6.46 4.11 12.20
CA LYS A 87 -7.27 4.63 13.33
C LYS A 87 -7.40 3.58 14.45
N ASP A 88 -7.58 2.31 14.08
CA ASP A 88 -7.78 1.23 15.03
C ASP A 88 -6.48 0.78 15.74
N THR A 89 -5.31 1.20 15.25
CA THR A 89 -3.99 0.81 15.79
C THR A 89 -3.33 1.86 16.68
N GLY A 90 -3.94 3.05 16.82
CA GLY A 90 -3.35 4.17 17.54
C GLY A 90 -2.20 4.84 16.79
N PHE A 91 -2.17 4.72 15.46
CA PHE A 91 -1.22 5.44 14.62
C PHE A 91 -1.43 6.96 14.76
N PRO A 92 -0.37 7.79 14.72
CA PRO A 92 -0.52 9.22 14.92
C PRO A 92 -1.49 9.86 13.91
N ASP A 93 -2.59 10.44 14.41
CA ASP A 93 -3.66 11.01 13.59
C ASP A 93 -3.16 12.11 12.63
N ASP A 94 -2.13 12.86 13.03
CA ASP A 94 -1.50 13.90 12.21
C ASP A 94 -0.77 13.34 10.98
N LYS A 95 -0.42 12.05 11.00
CA LYS A 95 0.33 11.37 9.93
C LYS A 95 -0.56 10.58 8.99
N ILE A 96 -1.76 10.18 9.43
CA ILE A 96 -2.70 9.40 8.62
C ILE A 96 -2.92 10.04 7.23
N PRO A 97 -3.20 11.36 7.10
CA PRO A 97 -3.43 11.97 5.79
C PRO A 97 -2.27 11.80 4.81
N SER A 98 -1.02 11.82 5.29
CA SER A 98 0.16 11.63 4.44
C SER A 98 0.30 10.19 3.97
N VAL A 99 -0.05 9.23 4.82
CA VAL A 99 -0.09 7.80 4.45
C VAL A 99 -1.15 7.55 3.40
N ILE A 100 -2.37 8.07 3.61
CA ILE A 100 -3.48 7.92 2.66
C ILE A 100 -3.12 8.53 1.31
N TYR A 101 -2.58 9.76 1.31
CA TYR A 101 -2.17 10.43 0.08
C TYR A 101 -1.12 9.62 -0.70
N ALA A 102 -0.12 9.07 -0.02
CA ALA A 102 0.90 8.24 -0.65
C ALA A 102 0.30 6.97 -1.28
N ILE A 103 -0.65 6.33 -0.59
CA ILE A 103 -1.34 5.14 -1.08
C ILE A 103 -2.25 5.47 -2.28
N GLU A 104 -3.01 6.57 -2.26
CA GLU A 104 -3.89 6.93 -3.39
C GLU A 104 -3.11 7.21 -4.68
N ASN A 105 -1.86 7.67 -4.58
CA ASN A 105 -1.06 8.15 -5.70
C ASN A 105 0.10 7.23 -6.07
N HIS A 106 0.16 6.00 -5.55
CA HIS A 106 1.27 5.08 -5.80
C HIS A 106 1.23 4.39 -7.18
N ILE A 107 0.13 4.55 -7.93
CA ILE A 107 -0.09 3.92 -9.23
C ILE A 107 0.13 4.90 -10.37
N ASP A 108 0.63 4.41 -11.50
CA ASP A 108 0.62 5.16 -12.74
C ASP A 108 -0.82 5.23 -13.29
N GLN A 109 -1.48 6.39 -13.16
CA GLN A 109 -2.78 6.64 -13.79
C GLN A 109 -2.69 6.76 -15.33
N PHE A 110 -1.49 6.66 -15.92
CA PHE A 110 -1.22 6.89 -17.34
C PHE A 110 -1.51 5.71 -18.29
N VAL A 111 -1.91 4.53 -17.78
CA VAL A 111 -2.09 3.35 -18.66
C VAL A 111 -3.45 3.30 -19.38
N ASN A 112 -4.39 4.20 -19.06
CA ASN A 112 -5.74 4.17 -19.65
C ASN A 112 -5.93 5.00 -20.93
N GLU A 113 -4.91 5.74 -21.40
CA GLU A 113 -5.00 6.55 -22.62
C GLU A 113 -4.13 6.07 -23.80
N ILE A 114 -3.37 4.98 -23.67
CA ILE A 114 -2.67 4.40 -24.82
C ILE A 114 -3.56 3.36 -25.50
N ASN A 115 -4.43 3.88 -26.38
CA ASN A 115 -5.02 3.12 -27.45
C ASN A 115 -3.85 2.62 -28.33
N PHE A 116 -3.39 1.38 -28.14
CA PHE A 116 -2.43 0.72 -29.05
C PHE A 116 -3.09 0.46 -30.42
N LYS A 117 -3.49 1.52 -31.12
CA LYS A 117 -3.71 1.48 -32.56
C LYS A 117 -2.37 1.68 -33.24
N GLY A 118 -1.68 0.56 -33.39
CA GLY A 118 -0.61 0.37 -34.35
C GLY A 118 0.75 0.90 -33.90
N VAL A 119 1.57 0.01 -33.33
CA VAL A 119 2.97 -0.18 -33.76
C VAL A 119 3.36 -1.62 -33.40
N ILE A 120 3.21 -2.54 -34.35
CA ILE A 120 4.12 -3.69 -34.48
C ILE A 120 4.45 -3.72 -35.99
N PRO A 121 5.75 -3.72 -36.38
CA PRO A 121 6.15 -3.73 -37.78
C PRO A 121 5.69 -4.99 -38.54
#